data_AF-T0R2B6-F1
#
_entry.id   AF-T0R2B6-F1
#
_cell.length_a   1.000
_cell.length_b   1.000
_cell.length_c   1.000
_cell.angle_alpha   90.00
_cell.angle_beta   90.00
_cell.angle_gamma   90.00
#
_symmetry.space_group_name_H-M   'P 1'
#
loop_
_entity.id
_entity.type
_entity.pdbx_description
1 polymer ?
#
loop_
_entity_poly.entity_id
_entity_poly.type
_entity_poly.pdbx_seq_one_letter_code
_entity_poly.pdbx_strand_id
1 'polypeptide(L)'
;MSSASQQQPTGEARRNFLAGTKSMDARDAAIDFVMQFCESMARDFYPPASIERIFGVVMPTTEPPSSPGPMSMDEYMATIPSTMKAMSTGKIVFNVWVGLRKHDLFKEDDMVLALWKGMLPAYFMDCVLKKYHAGSGSYYEAELLQRGFRAIEWDVEVHEILTKDPNPPASQWQATPTSETDPRAEKGPLGLLVNGSTLSPCVVTMNTMFEKCPIAHAVGIPLYVRKCFGESKKASCYIISRMMSDPKIGVASIPWTYGGACGPAPPVLVGRSDGVAFTKDDWAALDDFEMTMLDDGPRSVTRADFVAFARSRTDSKAGIILEALFPKGRAVVISGLQSSTELNGLRGVVTGNYTNGRIGVTIAGRTAAVAVAPTKLQSVP
;
A
#
# COMPACT_ATOMS: atom_id res chain seq x y z
N MET A 1 0.17 20.93 -34.05
CA MET A 1 -0.63 19.72 -33.82
C MET A 1 -1.80 19.77 -34.79
N SER A 2 -1.86 18.85 -35.75
CA SER A 2 -2.99 18.77 -36.69
C SER A 2 -4.23 18.34 -35.89
N SER A 3 -5.19 19.23 -35.69
CA SER A 3 -6.46 18.90 -35.04
C SER A 3 -7.31 18.08 -36.02
N ALA A 4 -7.03 16.78 -36.12
CA ALA A 4 -8.05 15.86 -36.58
C ALA A 4 -9.19 15.94 -35.55
N SER A 5 -10.33 16.51 -35.95
CA SER A 5 -11.52 16.59 -35.11
C SER A 5 -11.95 15.17 -34.79
N GLN A 6 -11.62 14.71 -33.57
CA GLN A 6 -12.14 13.45 -33.05
C GLN A 6 -13.58 13.70 -32.61
N GLN A 7 -14.53 13.23 -33.42
CA GLN A 7 -15.92 13.19 -33.01
C GLN A 7 -16.05 12.21 -31.85
N GLN A 8 -16.79 12.58 -30.80
CA GLN A 8 -17.11 11.64 -29.73
C GLN A 8 -17.82 10.41 -30.33
N PRO A 9 -17.48 9.20 -29.87
CA PRO A 9 -18.14 8.00 -30.35
C PRO A 9 -19.65 8.13 -30.13
N THR A 10 -20.42 7.89 -31.19
CA THR A 10 -21.88 7.81 -31.07
C THR A 10 -22.27 6.75 -30.04
N GLY A 11 -23.47 6.82 -29.48
CA GLY A 11 -23.96 5.82 -28.51
C GLY A 11 -23.95 4.38 -29.05
N GLU A 12 -23.92 4.20 -30.37
CA GLU A 12 -23.72 2.90 -31.02
C GLU A 12 -22.25 2.48 -31.06
N ALA A 13 -21.34 3.38 -31.48
CA ALA A 13 -19.90 3.10 -31.48
C ALA A 13 -19.39 2.73 -30.08
N ARG A 14 -19.91 3.41 -29.05
CA ARG A 14 -19.57 3.11 -27.65
C ARG A 14 -20.08 1.73 -27.21
N ARG A 15 -21.30 1.35 -27.59
CA ARG A 15 -21.85 0.01 -27.29
C ARG A 15 -21.03 -1.10 -27.96
N ASN A 16 -20.65 -0.90 -29.23
CA ASN A 16 -19.83 -1.85 -29.96
C ASN A 16 -18.43 -1.99 -29.33
N PHE A 17 -17.82 -0.88 -28.90
CA PHE A 17 -16.55 -0.89 -28.17
C PHE A 17 -16.66 -1.72 -26.88
N LEU A 18 -17.66 -1.45 -26.04
CA LEU A 18 -17.87 -2.19 -24.79
C LEU A 18 -18.15 -3.68 -25.01
N ALA A 19 -18.90 -4.03 -26.06
CA ALA A 19 -19.14 -5.43 -26.42
C ALA A 19 -17.84 -6.13 -26.86
N GLY A 20 -17.01 -5.44 -27.65
CA GLY A 20 -15.68 -5.92 -28.02
C GLY A 20 -14.80 -6.16 -26.79
N THR A 21 -14.71 -5.19 -25.89
CA THR A 21 -13.94 -5.32 -24.63
C THR A 21 -14.40 -6.52 -23.80
N LYS A 22 -15.72 -6.75 -23.67
CA LYS A 22 -16.27 -7.89 -22.93
C LYS A 22 -15.98 -9.26 -23.57
N SER A 23 -15.68 -9.28 -24.87
CA SER A 23 -15.36 -10.50 -25.59
C SER A 23 -13.87 -10.89 -25.54
N MET A 24 -13.01 -9.97 -25.09
CA MET A 24 -11.57 -10.19 -24.93
C MET A 24 -11.26 -10.70 -23.51
N ASP A 25 -10.14 -11.41 -23.37
CA ASP A 25 -9.53 -11.62 -22.05
C ASP A 25 -9.20 -10.24 -21.42
N ALA A 26 -9.50 -10.08 -20.14
CA ALA A 26 -9.38 -8.79 -19.47
C ALA A 26 -7.93 -8.26 -19.46
N ARG A 27 -6.94 -9.15 -19.36
CA ARG A 27 -5.53 -8.77 -19.41
C ARG A 27 -5.14 -8.36 -20.83
N ASP A 28 -5.57 -9.10 -21.84
CA ASP A 28 -5.26 -8.79 -23.23
C ASP A 28 -5.89 -7.46 -23.67
N ALA A 29 -7.13 -7.17 -23.23
CA ALA A 29 -7.76 -5.87 -23.45
C ALA A 29 -6.99 -4.74 -22.76
N ALA A 30 -6.51 -4.94 -21.53
CA ALA A 30 -5.68 -3.95 -20.84
C ALA A 30 -4.35 -3.69 -21.57
N ILE A 31 -3.70 -4.73 -22.10
CA ILE A 31 -2.48 -4.62 -22.92
C ILE A 31 -2.77 -3.79 -24.17
N ASP A 32 -3.83 -4.12 -24.92
CA ASP A 32 -4.20 -3.41 -26.14
C ASP A 32 -4.48 -1.91 -25.89
N PHE A 33 -5.25 -1.59 -24.85
CA PHE A 33 -5.56 -0.19 -24.50
C PHE A 33 -4.31 0.60 -24.10
N VAL A 34 -3.42 0.01 -23.29
CA VAL A 34 -2.17 0.65 -22.88
C VAL A 34 -1.25 0.86 -24.08
N MET A 35 -1.12 -0.12 -24.96
CA MET A 35 -0.31 -0.02 -26.17
C MET A 35 -0.80 1.12 -27.07
N GLN A 36 -2.10 1.17 -27.38
CA GLN A 36 -2.69 2.26 -28.17
C GLN A 36 -2.46 3.64 -27.52
N PHE A 37 -2.62 3.74 -26.20
CA PHE A 37 -2.38 4.98 -25.46
C PHE A 37 -0.91 5.43 -25.52
N CYS A 38 0.02 4.50 -25.30
CA CYS A 38 1.45 4.74 -25.41
C CYS A 38 1.87 5.11 -26.84
N GLU A 39 1.33 4.47 -27.87
CA GLU A 39 1.60 4.85 -29.26
C GLU A 39 1.14 6.27 -29.57
N SER A 40 -0.05 6.66 -29.13
CA SER A 40 -0.55 8.04 -29.28
C SER A 40 0.36 9.04 -28.59
N MET A 41 0.76 8.80 -27.34
CA MET A 41 1.69 9.68 -26.62
C MET A 41 3.07 9.75 -27.31
N ALA A 42 3.54 8.68 -27.94
CA ALA A 42 4.85 8.65 -28.60
C ALA A 42 4.90 9.60 -29.79
N ARG A 43 3.73 9.82 -30.39
CA ARG A 43 3.52 10.69 -31.55
C ARG A 43 3.04 12.08 -31.15
N ASP A 44 3.04 12.41 -29.85
CA ASP A 44 2.43 13.63 -29.29
C ASP A 44 0.98 13.84 -29.78
N PHE A 45 0.23 12.74 -29.93
CA PHE A 45 -1.19 12.75 -30.29
C PHE A 45 -2.06 12.35 -29.12
N TYR A 46 -3.29 12.88 -29.10
CA TYR A 46 -4.32 12.41 -28.20
C TYR A 46 -4.64 10.93 -28.47
N PRO A 47 -4.98 10.15 -27.44
CA PRO A 47 -5.48 8.79 -27.65
C PRO A 47 -6.75 8.79 -28.51
N PRO A 48 -7.09 7.65 -29.13
CA PRO A 48 -8.38 7.48 -29.77
C PRO A 48 -9.54 7.76 -28.80
N ALA A 49 -10.60 8.40 -29.30
CA ALA A 49 -11.79 8.74 -28.49
C ALA A 49 -12.48 7.52 -27.85
N SER A 50 -12.24 6.31 -28.36
CA SER A 50 -12.71 5.06 -27.76
C SER A 50 -12.04 4.73 -26.42
N ILE A 51 -10.78 5.14 -26.22
CA ILE A 51 -9.98 4.80 -25.02
C ILE A 51 -9.57 6.02 -24.19
N GLU A 52 -9.76 7.25 -24.67
CA GLU A 52 -9.28 8.46 -23.98
C GLU A 52 -9.78 8.59 -22.53
N ARG A 53 -11.04 8.20 -22.28
CA ARG A 53 -11.67 8.21 -20.95
C ARG A 53 -11.07 7.17 -20.01
N ILE A 54 -10.53 6.07 -20.53
CA ILE A 54 -9.87 5.03 -19.71
C ILE A 54 -8.66 5.64 -18.98
N PHE A 55 -7.98 6.60 -19.63
CA PHE A 55 -6.78 7.28 -19.14
C PHE A 55 -7.04 8.70 -18.61
N GLY A 56 -8.31 9.11 -18.46
CA GLY A 56 -8.69 10.42 -17.93
C GLY A 56 -8.46 11.60 -18.89
N VAL A 57 -8.26 11.34 -20.18
CA VAL A 57 -7.94 12.33 -21.22
C VAL A 57 -9.21 12.77 -21.96
N VAL A 58 -10.21 13.26 -21.24
CA VAL A 58 -11.46 13.69 -21.89
C VAL A 58 -11.26 15.02 -22.60
N MET A 59 -11.25 14.97 -23.93
CA MET A 59 -11.13 16.18 -24.72
C MET A 59 -12.50 16.83 -24.89
N PRO A 60 -12.62 18.16 -24.70
CA PRO A 60 -13.86 18.84 -25.02
C PRO A 60 -14.12 18.62 -26.51
N THR A 61 -15.26 18.03 -26.84
CA THR A 61 -15.79 18.05 -28.19
C THR A 61 -15.90 19.50 -28.57
N THR A 62 -14.97 19.98 -29.38
CA THR A 62 -15.18 21.21 -30.12
C THR A 62 -16.36 20.89 -31.02
N GLU A 63 -17.57 21.24 -30.60
CA GLU A 63 -18.64 21.46 -31.56
C GLU A 63 -18.02 22.36 -32.61
N PRO A 64 -18.02 21.94 -33.90
CA PRO A 64 -17.54 22.82 -34.95
C PRO A 64 -18.30 24.13 -34.73
N PRO A 65 -17.60 25.28 -34.59
CA PRO A 65 -18.26 26.53 -34.28
C PRO A 65 -19.38 26.67 -35.29
N SER A 66 -20.63 26.60 -34.82
CA SER A 66 -21.81 26.78 -35.65
C SER A 66 -21.55 28.07 -36.42
N SER A 67 -21.37 27.94 -37.74
CA SER A 67 -20.82 29.00 -38.60
C SER A 67 -21.36 30.34 -38.12
N PRO A 68 -20.52 31.22 -37.55
CA PRO A 68 -21.03 32.44 -36.96
C PRO A 68 -21.77 33.16 -38.07
N GLY A 69 -23.04 33.50 -37.85
CA GLY A 69 -23.68 34.52 -38.67
C GLY A 69 -22.80 35.79 -38.69
N PRO A 70 -23.01 36.72 -39.62
CA PRO A 70 -22.23 37.95 -39.70
C PRO A 70 -22.25 38.65 -38.34
N MET A 71 -21.13 38.54 -37.61
CA MET A 71 -20.97 39.03 -36.25
C MET A 71 -20.27 40.38 -36.34
N SER A 72 -20.74 41.36 -35.56
CA SER A 72 -20.14 42.70 -35.56
C SER A 72 -18.70 42.67 -35.02
N MET A 73 -17.89 43.67 -35.40
CA MET A 73 -16.49 43.76 -34.92
C MET A 73 -16.42 43.90 -33.39
N ASP A 74 -17.42 44.51 -32.76
CA ASP A 74 -17.50 44.65 -31.29
C ASP A 74 -17.87 43.33 -30.61
N GLU A 75 -18.77 42.54 -31.20
CA GLU A 75 -19.03 41.17 -30.75
C GLU A 75 -17.81 40.27 -30.96
N TYR A 76 -17.08 40.43 -32.07
CA TYR A 76 -15.83 39.71 -32.30
C TYR A 76 -14.78 40.07 -31.25
N MET A 77 -14.58 41.36 -30.97
CA MET A 77 -13.66 41.82 -29.92
C MET A 77 -14.10 41.38 -28.51
N ALA A 78 -15.41 41.30 -28.23
CA ALA A 78 -15.95 40.75 -27.00
C ALA A 78 -15.80 39.22 -26.91
N THR A 79 -15.69 38.52 -28.04
CA THR A 79 -15.37 37.08 -28.08
C THR A 79 -13.88 36.78 -27.96
N ILE A 80 -12.99 37.79 -28.06
CA ILE A 80 -11.57 37.61 -27.75
C ILE A 80 -11.45 37.37 -26.24
N PRO A 81 -11.17 36.14 -25.78
CA PRO A 81 -11.20 35.85 -24.36
C PRO A 81 -9.98 36.53 -23.71
N SER A 82 -10.21 37.61 -22.97
CA SER A 82 -9.19 38.32 -22.17
C SER A 82 -8.75 37.55 -20.91
N THR A 83 -8.79 36.22 -20.94
CA THR A 83 -8.33 35.36 -19.84
C THR A 83 -7.68 34.13 -20.44
N MET A 84 -6.54 33.72 -19.87
CA MET A 84 -5.97 32.39 -20.10
C MET A 84 -7.10 31.36 -19.96
N LYS A 85 -7.65 30.91 -21.09
CA LYS A 85 -8.80 30.01 -21.11
C LYS A 85 -8.38 28.79 -20.30
N ALA A 86 -8.99 28.60 -19.14
CA ALA A 86 -8.65 27.52 -18.23
C ALA A 86 -8.60 26.23 -19.04
N MET A 87 -7.43 25.58 -19.10
CA MET A 87 -7.28 24.37 -19.88
C MET A 87 -8.27 23.32 -19.36
N SER A 88 -8.86 22.55 -20.27
CA SER A 88 -9.72 21.44 -19.86
C SER A 88 -8.92 20.43 -19.05
N THR A 89 -9.59 19.74 -18.12
CA THR A 89 -8.94 18.74 -17.26
C THR A 89 -8.28 17.64 -18.10
N GLY A 90 -8.93 17.14 -19.16
CA GLY A 90 -8.33 16.14 -20.04
C GLY A 90 -7.06 16.60 -20.76
N LYS A 91 -6.98 17.89 -21.15
CA LYS A 91 -5.75 18.45 -21.73
C LYS A 91 -4.63 18.52 -20.70
N ILE A 92 -4.94 18.87 -19.44
CA ILE A 92 -3.95 18.85 -18.35
C ILE A 92 -3.46 17.42 -18.12
N VAL A 93 -4.37 16.46 -17.95
CA VAL A 93 -4.06 15.04 -17.73
C VAL A 93 -3.18 14.47 -18.85
N PHE A 94 -3.49 14.77 -20.12
CA PHE A 94 -2.67 14.34 -21.25
C PHE A 94 -1.24 14.88 -21.18
N ASN A 95 -1.06 16.17 -20.91
CA ASN A 95 0.27 16.77 -20.81
C ASN A 95 1.06 16.22 -19.62
N VAL A 96 0.38 15.90 -18.52
CA VAL A 96 0.98 15.20 -17.38
C VAL A 96 1.46 13.81 -17.79
N TRP A 97 0.65 13.00 -18.48
CA TRP A 97 1.07 11.68 -18.97
C TRP A 97 2.29 11.76 -19.90
N VAL A 98 2.29 12.68 -20.87
CA VAL A 98 3.47 12.93 -21.73
C VAL A 98 4.68 13.32 -20.90
N GLY A 99 4.49 14.18 -19.89
CA GLY A 99 5.52 14.60 -18.97
C GLY A 99 6.08 13.46 -18.12
N LEU A 100 5.24 12.52 -17.66
CA LEU A 100 5.65 11.35 -16.88
C LEU A 100 6.47 10.39 -17.76
N ARG A 101 6.04 10.16 -19.00
CA ARG A 101 6.76 9.31 -19.94
C ARG A 101 8.15 9.84 -20.27
N LYS A 102 8.26 11.14 -20.54
CA LYS A 102 9.55 11.79 -20.85
C LYS A 102 10.59 11.66 -19.73
N HIS A 103 10.15 11.42 -18.50
CA HIS A 103 11.01 11.22 -17.33
C HIS A 103 11.09 9.76 -16.88
N ASP A 104 10.58 8.81 -17.68
CA ASP A 104 10.57 7.37 -17.37
C ASP A 104 9.94 7.05 -16.00
N LEU A 105 8.90 7.79 -15.62
CA LEU A 105 8.25 7.68 -14.30
C LEU A 105 7.13 6.64 -14.25
N PHE A 106 6.80 6.01 -15.37
CA PHE A 106 5.91 4.86 -15.43
C PHE A 106 6.44 3.86 -16.47
N LYS A 107 6.12 2.58 -16.28
CA LYS A 107 6.40 1.50 -17.23
C LYS A 107 5.11 0.99 -17.82
N GLU A 108 5.15 0.55 -19.07
CA GLU A 108 3.97 0.03 -19.77
C GLU A 108 3.38 -1.18 -19.03
N ASP A 109 4.22 -2.12 -18.60
CA ASP A 109 3.80 -3.30 -17.83
C ASP A 109 3.08 -2.93 -16.51
N ASP A 110 3.59 -1.91 -15.81
CA ASP A 110 2.99 -1.44 -14.55
C ASP A 110 1.64 -0.77 -14.82
N MET A 111 1.51 -0.04 -15.93
CA MET A 111 0.26 0.58 -16.34
C MET A 111 -0.78 -0.45 -16.78
N VAL A 112 -0.37 -1.51 -17.50
CA VAL A 112 -1.22 -2.67 -17.83
C VAL A 112 -1.71 -3.31 -16.54
N LEU A 113 -0.81 -3.61 -15.61
CA LEU A 113 -1.16 -4.23 -14.34
C LEU A 113 -2.11 -3.34 -13.53
N ALA A 114 -1.88 -2.03 -13.50
CA ALA A 114 -2.73 -1.08 -12.81
C ALA A 114 -4.12 -1.00 -13.45
N LEU A 115 -4.22 -0.96 -14.78
CA LEU A 115 -5.50 -0.94 -15.49
C LEU A 115 -6.29 -2.23 -15.28
N TRP A 116 -5.65 -3.39 -15.46
CA TRP A 116 -6.26 -4.70 -15.25
C TRP A 116 -6.75 -4.90 -13.81
N LYS A 117 -6.05 -4.33 -12.82
CA LYS A 117 -6.46 -4.37 -11.41
C LYS A 117 -7.43 -3.26 -10.98
N GLY A 118 -7.87 -2.38 -11.90
CA GLY A 118 -8.73 -1.24 -11.58
C GLY A 118 -8.06 -0.20 -10.68
N MET A 119 -6.73 -0.15 -10.69
CA MET A 119 -5.89 0.74 -9.90
C MET A 119 -5.26 1.87 -10.72
N LEU A 120 -5.56 1.97 -12.02
CA LEU A 120 -4.95 2.97 -12.90
C LEU A 120 -5.08 4.43 -12.40
N PRO A 121 -6.21 4.89 -11.84
CA PRO A 121 -6.30 6.25 -11.29
C PRO A 121 -5.33 6.49 -10.13
N ALA A 122 -5.18 5.50 -9.24
CA ALA A 122 -4.26 5.56 -8.12
C ALA A 122 -2.80 5.50 -8.57
N TYR A 123 -2.50 4.65 -9.57
CA TYR A 123 -1.19 4.56 -10.20
C TYR A 123 -0.78 5.87 -10.87
N PHE A 124 -1.69 6.49 -11.62
CA PHE A 124 -1.45 7.80 -12.22
C PHE A 124 -1.15 8.85 -11.15
N MET A 125 -1.97 8.91 -10.08
CA MET A 125 -1.75 9.83 -8.97
C MET A 125 -0.36 9.64 -8.32
N ASP A 126 0.07 8.40 -8.13
CA ASP A 126 1.42 8.07 -7.60
C ASP A 126 2.53 8.59 -8.51
N CYS A 127 2.42 8.35 -9.82
CA CYS A 127 3.39 8.85 -10.79
C CYS A 127 3.48 10.40 -10.75
N VAL A 128 2.35 11.09 -10.67
CA VAL A 128 2.29 12.56 -10.59
C VAL A 128 2.95 13.08 -9.32
N LEU A 129 2.59 12.51 -8.16
CA LEU A 129 3.14 12.94 -6.87
C LEU A 129 4.64 12.67 -6.80
N LYS A 130 5.11 11.52 -7.27
CA LYS A 130 6.53 11.19 -7.36
C LYS A 130 7.31 12.21 -8.20
N LYS A 131 6.78 12.59 -9.37
CA LYS A 131 7.40 13.62 -10.22
C LYS A 131 7.46 14.98 -9.54
N TYR A 132 6.35 15.38 -8.93
CA TYR A 132 6.22 16.67 -8.27
C TYR A 132 7.18 16.80 -7.08
N HIS A 133 7.24 15.77 -6.22
CA HIS A 133 8.15 15.74 -5.07
C HIS A 133 9.63 15.65 -5.44
N ALA A 134 9.96 15.13 -6.62
CA ALA A 134 11.32 15.17 -7.14
C ALA A 134 11.77 16.60 -7.57
N GLY A 135 10.92 17.63 -7.41
CA GLY A 135 11.21 19.00 -7.82
C GLY A 135 11.17 19.22 -9.34
N SER A 136 10.62 18.25 -10.08
CA SER A 136 10.55 18.24 -11.54
C SER A 136 9.13 18.43 -12.09
N GLY A 137 8.20 18.86 -11.23
CA GLY A 137 6.81 19.15 -11.63
C GLY A 137 6.74 20.29 -12.63
N SER A 138 5.96 20.13 -13.70
CA SER A 138 5.62 21.21 -14.61
C SER A 138 4.38 21.96 -14.12
N TYR A 139 4.02 23.03 -14.83
CA TYR A 139 2.77 23.75 -14.61
C TYR A 139 1.54 22.81 -14.61
N TYR A 140 1.53 21.77 -15.46
CA TYR A 140 0.40 20.85 -15.57
C TYR A 140 0.21 19.99 -14.32
N GLU A 141 1.29 19.48 -13.71
CA GLU A 141 1.20 18.72 -12.46
C GLU A 141 0.73 19.62 -11.31
N ALA A 142 1.24 20.86 -11.21
CA ALA A 142 0.80 21.81 -10.18
C ALA A 142 -0.70 22.15 -10.31
N GLU A 143 -1.15 22.46 -11.53
CA GLU A 143 -2.55 22.73 -11.83
C GLU A 143 -3.44 21.51 -11.54
N LEU A 144 -2.99 20.30 -11.89
CA LEU A 144 -3.73 19.07 -11.61
C LEU A 144 -3.86 18.81 -10.10
N LEU A 145 -2.77 19.02 -9.34
CA LEU A 145 -2.77 18.90 -7.88
C LEU A 145 -3.72 19.92 -7.23
N GLN A 146 -3.75 21.15 -7.75
CA GLN A 146 -4.68 22.19 -7.29
C GLN A 146 -6.14 21.83 -7.55
N ARG A 147 -6.46 21.29 -8.73
CA ARG A 147 -7.83 20.85 -9.08
C ARG A 147 -8.24 19.57 -8.35
N GLY A 148 -7.26 18.73 -8.00
CA GLY A 148 -7.45 17.43 -7.40
C GLY A 148 -7.82 16.35 -8.42
N PHE A 149 -7.43 15.11 -8.12
CA PHE A 149 -7.63 13.95 -9.00
C PHE A 149 -9.10 13.53 -9.17
N ARG A 150 -10.00 13.98 -8.28
CA ARG A 150 -11.45 13.68 -8.35
C ARG A 150 -12.13 14.35 -9.54
N ALA A 151 -11.55 15.41 -10.10
CA ALA A 151 -12.08 16.10 -11.27
C ALA A 151 -11.78 15.37 -12.59
N ILE A 152 -11.00 14.29 -12.56
CA ILE A 152 -10.66 13.50 -13.74
C ILE A 152 -11.81 12.54 -14.05
N GLU A 153 -12.35 12.63 -15.26
CA GLU A 153 -13.41 11.75 -15.76
C GLU A 153 -12.82 10.43 -16.26
N TRP A 154 -12.86 9.41 -15.40
CA TRP A 154 -12.44 8.05 -15.73
C TRP A 154 -13.57 7.23 -16.34
N ASP A 155 -13.23 6.32 -17.24
CA ASP A 155 -14.15 5.33 -17.79
C ASP A 155 -14.45 4.19 -16.80
N VAL A 156 -15.30 4.48 -15.81
CA VAL A 156 -15.63 3.53 -14.74
C VAL A 156 -16.16 2.20 -15.29
N GLU A 157 -16.95 2.23 -16.37
CA GLU A 157 -17.54 1.03 -16.96
C GLU A 157 -16.47 0.09 -17.54
N VAL A 158 -15.48 0.62 -18.26
CA VAL A 158 -14.37 -0.20 -18.77
C VAL A 158 -13.50 -0.72 -17.63
N HIS A 159 -13.18 0.12 -16.64
CA HIS A 159 -12.42 -0.33 -15.46
C HIS A 159 -13.13 -1.46 -14.72
N GLU A 160 -14.46 -1.40 -14.61
CA GLU A 160 -15.26 -2.50 -14.07
C GLU A 160 -15.23 -3.75 -14.95
N ILE A 161 -15.32 -3.62 -16.27
CA ILE A 161 -15.26 -4.79 -17.18
C ILE A 161 -13.92 -5.52 -17.02
N LEU A 162 -12.81 -4.77 -16.98
CA LEU A 162 -11.46 -5.34 -16.88
C LEU A 162 -11.17 -5.97 -15.50
N THR A 163 -11.92 -5.59 -14.46
CA THR A 163 -11.77 -6.14 -13.09
C THR A 163 -12.79 -7.21 -12.75
N LYS A 164 -13.82 -7.41 -13.58
CA LYS A 164 -14.91 -8.37 -13.35
C LYS A 164 -14.50 -9.82 -13.61
N ASP A 165 -13.38 -10.07 -14.28
CA ASP A 165 -12.84 -11.42 -14.33
C ASP A 165 -12.51 -11.85 -12.91
N PRO A 166 -13.17 -12.88 -12.36
CA PRO A 166 -12.97 -13.26 -10.99
C PRO A 166 -11.50 -13.67 -10.87
N ASN A 167 -10.73 -12.86 -10.12
CA ASN A 167 -9.75 -13.46 -9.24
C ASN A 167 -10.37 -14.75 -8.67
N PRO A 168 -9.65 -15.88 -8.66
CA PRO A 168 -10.20 -17.18 -8.27
C PRO A 168 -11.11 -17.02 -7.04
N PRO A 169 -12.31 -17.63 -7.06
CA PRO A 169 -13.47 -17.15 -6.32
C PRO A 169 -13.15 -16.92 -4.84
N ALA A 170 -13.61 -15.77 -4.34
CA ALA A 170 -13.46 -15.34 -2.95
C ALA A 170 -14.03 -16.33 -1.91
N SER A 171 -14.72 -17.38 -2.34
CA SER A 171 -15.14 -18.51 -1.51
C SER A 171 -13.99 -19.41 -1.02
N GLN A 172 -12.77 -19.26 -1.54
CA GLN A 172 -11.57 -19.94 -1.01
C GLN A 172 -10.78 -19.11 0.03
N TRP A 173 -11.15 -17.85 0.30
CA TRP A 173 -10.25 -16.94 1.02
C TRP A 173 -10.96 -16.07 2.07
N GLN A 174 -11.87 -16.69 2.83
CA GLN A 174 -12.35 -16.10 4.07
C GLN A 174 -11.29 -16.33 5.15
N ALA A 175 -10.82 -15.25 5.78
CA ALA A 175 -10.24 -15.38 7.11
C ALA A 175 -11.38 -15.82 8.01
N THR A 176 -11.51 -17.12 8.27
CA THR A 176 -12.46 -17.64 9.24
C THR A 176 -12.01 -17.11 10.60
N PRO A 177 -12.80 -16.27 11.29
CA PRO A 177 -12.58 -16.07 12.71
C PRO A 177 -12.56 -17.47 13.32
N THR A 178 -11.55 -17.80 14.10
CA THR A 178 -11.53 -19.10 14.79
C THR A 178 -12.76 -19.16 15.69
N SER A 179 -13.87 -19.76 15.22
CA SER A 179 -14.89 -20.29 16.11
C SER A 179 -14.28 -21.54 16.73
N GLU A 180 -14.48 -21.72 18.03
CA GLU A 180 -13.80 -22.72 18.87
C GLU A 180 -14.12 -24.20 18.53
N THR A 181 -14.59 -24.54 17.33
CA THR A 181 -15.32 -25.80 17.09
C THR A 181 -14.88 -26.70 15.94
N ASP A 182 -13.80 -26.41 15.19
CA ASP A 182 -13.34 -27.33 14.12
C ASP A 182 -11.88 -27.84 14.30
N PRO A 183 -11.66 -29.11 14.69
CA PRO A 183 -10.34 -29.67 15.01
C PRO A 183 -9.46 -30.01 13.79
N ARG A 184 -9.80 -29.57 12.58
CA ARG A 184 -9.01 -29.82 11.35
C ARG A 184 -8.62 -28.55 10.56
N ALA A 185 -8.65 -27.38 11.19
CA ALA A 185 -8.18 -26.14 10.56
C ALA A 185 -6.69 -26.21 10.19
N GLU A 186 -6.35 -25.79 8.96
CA GLU A 186 -4.98 -25.73 8.44
C GLU A 186 -4.06 -24.97 9.41
N LYS A 187 -2.90 -25.57 9.73
CA LYS A 187 -1.89 -25.04 10.65
C LYS A 187 -1.10 -23.87 10.04
N GLY A 188 -1.77 -22.79 9.69
CA GLY A 188 -1.08 -21.53 9.38
C GLY A 188 -0.60 -20.83 10.67
N PRO A 189 0.47 -20.02 10.60
CA PRO A 189 0.87 -19.19 11.73
C PRO A 189 -0.23 -18.19 12.12
N LEU A 190 -0.35 -17.93 13.41
CA LEU A 190 -1.33 -16.98 13.95
C LEU A 190 -0.88 -15.54 13.63
N GLY A 191 -1.65 -14.85 12.81
CA GLY A 191 -1.53 -13.42 12.54
C GLY A 191 -2.70 -12.62 13.12
N LEU A 192 -2.86 -11.38 12.66
CA LEU A 192 -3.90 -10.45 13.10
C LEU A 192 -4.66 -9.88 11.91
N LEU A 193 -5.98 -9.91 11.97
CA LEU A 193 -6.84 -9.08 11.15
C LEU A 193 -7.03 -7.74 11.85
N VAL A 194 -6.60 -6.67 11.19
CA VAL A 194 -6.70 -5.29 11.66
C VAL A 194 -7.82 -4.62 10.87
N ASN A 195 -8.87 -4.17 11.57
CA ASN A 195 -9.94 -3.39 10.98
C ASN A 195 -10.20 -2.16 11.86
N GLY A 196 -9.59 -1.04 11.47
CA GLY A 196 -9.53 0.14 12.31
C GLY A 196 -8.76 -0.12 13.60
N SER A 197 -9.39 0.13 14.76
CA SER A 197 -8.84 -0.18 16.09
C SER A 197 -9.10 -1.62 16.54
N THR A 198 -9.87 -2.41 15.78
CA THR A 198 -10.16 -3.80 16.14
C THR A 198 -9.03 -4.71 15.67
N LEU A 199 -8.49 -5.53 16.58
CA LEU A 199 -7.53 -6.58 16.30
C LEU A 199 -8.19 -7.94 16.56
N SER A 200 -8.15 -8.84 15.59
CA SER A 200 -8.70 -10.19 15.73
C SER A 200 -7.66 -11.23 15.33
N PRO A 201 -7.33 -12.21 16.19
CA PRO A 201 -6.45 -13.31 15.80
C PRO A 201 -7.02 -14.04 14.59
N CYS A 202 -6.15 -14.41 13.64
CA CYS A 202 -6.54 -15.15 12.46
C CYS A 202 -5.39 -16.04 11.98
N VAL A 203 -5.72 -17.11 11.27
CA VAL A 203 -4.72 -17.94 10.60
C VAL A 203 -4.31 -17.24 9.31
N VAL A 204 -3.00 -17.01 9.13
CA VAL A 204 -2.47 -16.30 7.96
C VAL A 204 -1.63 -17.22 7.10
N THR A 205 -1.99 -17.33 5.83
CA THR A 205 -1.18 -18.01 4.80
C THR A 205 -0.44 -16.95 3.98
N MET A 206 0.88 -16.88 4.14
CA MET A 206 1.73 -15.95 3.41
C MET A 206 1.79 -16.28 1.92
N ASN A 207 1.64 -15.26 1.07
CA ASN A 207 1.72 -15.39 -0.39
C ASN A 207 2.30 -14.10 -1.01
N THR A 208 2.31 -14.00 -2.34
CA THR A 208 2.88 -12.87 -3.08
C THR A 208 2.12 -11.55 -2.93
N MET A 209 0.93 -11.55 -2.32
CA MET A 209 0.12 -10.35 -2.09
C MET A 209 0.50 -9.64 -0.78
N PHE A 210 1.39 -10.23 0.01
CA PHE A 210 1.89 -9.63 1.24
C PHE A 210 3.06 -8.69 0.95
N GLU A 211 2.97 -7.48 1.49
CA GLU A 211 4.00 -6.46 1.40
C GLU A 211 4.76 -6.36 2.73
N LYS A 212 6.05 -6.06 2.67
CA LYS A 212 6.90 -5.88 3.85
C LYS A 212 6.51 -4.60 4.57
N CYS A 213 6.35 -4.65 5.89
CA CYS A 213 6.21 -3.43 6.70
C CYS A 213 7.61 -2.76 6.83
N PRO A 214 7.84 -1.57 6.25
CA PRO A 214 9.18 -1.01 6.09
C PRO A 214 9.94 -0.83 7.41
N ILE A 215 9.31 -0.23 8.42
CA ILE A 215 9.95 0.02 9.73
C ILE A 215 10.26 -1.30 10.44
N ALA A 216 9.30 -2.21 10.53
CA ALA A 216 9.48 -3.52 11.14
C ALA A 216 10.63 -4.30 10.48
N HIS A 217 10.69 -4.31 9.14
CA HIS A 217 11.76 -4.98 8.40
C HIS A 217 13.13 -4.31 8.59
N ALA A 218 13.18 -2.97 8.66
CA ALA A 218 14.43 -2.25 8.92
C ALA A 218 15.04 -2.63 10.28
N VAL A 219 14.20 -3.05 11.23
CA VAL A 219 14.62 -3.54 12.54
C VAL A 219 14.63 -5.06 12.66
N GLY A 220 14.62 -5.79 11.54
CA GLY A 220 14.76 -7.24 11.50
C GLY A 220 13.53 -8.03 11.95
N ILE A 221 12.37 -7.40 12.10
CA ILE A 221 11.10 -8.09 12.36
C ILE A 221 10.48 -8.43 11.00
N PRO A 222 10.28 -9.73 10.67
CA PRO A 222 9.84 -10.14 9.34
C PRO A 222 8.30 -10.04 9.20
N LEU A 223 7.77 -8.84 9.42
CA LEU A 223 6.34 -8.51 9.42
C LEU A 223 5.84 -8.10 8.04
N TYR A 224 4.73 -8.70 7.64
CA TYR A 224 4.10 -8.43 6.36
C TYR A 224 2.63 -8.07 6.53
N VAL A 225 2.11 -7.27 5.62
CA VAL A 225 0.71 -6.84 5.57
C VAL A 225 0.09 -7.13 4.20
N ARG A 226 -1.21 -7.45 4.19
CA ARG A 226 -2.01 -7.63 2.97
C ARG A 226 -3.35 -6.92 3.13
N LYS A 227 -3.76 -6.13 2.13
CA LYS A 227 -5.10 -5.55 2.09
C LYS A 227 -6.17 -6.63 1.92
N CYS A 228 -7.27 -6.47 2.64
CA CYS A 228 -8.45 -7.31 2.49
C CYS A 228 -9.60 -6.52 1.87
N PHE A 229 -10.51 -7.25 1.25
CA PHE A 229 -11.78 -6.71 0.80
C PHE A 229 -12.75 -6.67 1.98
N GLY A 230 -13.52 -5.60 2.10
CA GLY A 230 -14.55 -5.46 3.13
C GLY A 230 -14.78 -4.02 3.57
N GLU A 231 -15.88 -3.79 4.27
CA GLU A 231 -16.17 -2.49 4.85
C GLU A 231 -15.18 -2.15 5.97
N SER A 232 -14.52 -1.02 5.83
CA SER A 232 -13.70 -0.47 6.89
C SER A 232 -14.58 0.07 8.01
N LYS A 233 -14.21 -0.22 9.25
CA LYS A 233 -14.70 0.54 10.40
C LYS A 233 -14.14 1.96 10.35
N LYS A 234 -14.93 2.94 10.78
CA LYS A 234 -14.56 4.37 10.74
C LYS A 234 -13.43 4.78 11.70
N ALA A 235 -13.02 3.92 12.64
CA ALA A 235 -12.11 4.30 13.72
C ALA A 235 -10.68 3.79 13.46
N SER A 236 -9.70 4.70 13.46
CA SER A 236 -8.25 4.49 13.32
C SER A 236 -7.71 4.31 11.90
N CYS A 237 -7.85 5.35 11.09
CA CYS A 237 -7.28 5.47 9.73
C CYS A 237 -5.74 5.50 9.66
N TYR A 238 -5.02 5.58 10.78
CA TYR A 238 -3.58 5.85 10.77
C TYR A 238 -2.69 4.65 11.05
N ILE A 239 -3.16 3.60 11.74
CA ILE A 239 -2.25 2.55 12.24
C ILE A 239 -1.53 1.86 11.07
N ILE A 240 -2.27 1.44 10.05
CA ILE A 240 -1.68 0.79 8.88
C ILE A 240 -0.86 1.77 8.03
N SER A 241 -1.29 3.03 7.94
CA SER A 241 -0.49 4.06 7.27
C SER A 241 0.85 4.24 7.97
N ARG A 242 0.91 4.26 9.30
CA ARG A 242 2.16 4.36 10.06
C ARG A 242 3.06 3.16 9.86
N MET A 243 2.51 1.95 9.91
CA MET A 243 3.27 0.71 9.67
C MET A 243 3.90 0.65 8.29
N MET A 244 3.20 1.22 7.30
CA MET A 244 3.63 1.27 5.91
C MET A 244 4.38 2.56 5.57
N SER A 245 4.65 3.41 6.55
CA SER A 245 5.52 4.57 6.38
C SER A 245 6.93 4.13 6.06
N ASP A 246 7.51 4.75 5.04
CA ASP A 246 8.94 4.62 4.77
C ASP A 246 9.69 5.39 5.88
N PRO A 247 10.60 4.73 6.62
CA PRO A 247 11.34 5.36 7.71
C PRO A 247 12.11 6.62 7.27
N LYS A 248 12.53 6.70 5.99
CA LYS A 248 13.32 7.82 5.45
C LYS A 248 12.52 9.08 5.26
N ILE A 249 11.29 8.95 4.79
CA ILE A 249 10.43 10.09 4.46
C ILE A 249 9.32 10.33 5.49
N GLY A 250 9.07 9.36 6.38
CA GLY A 250 8.08 9.45 7.45
C GLY A 250 6.63 9.35 6.97
N VAL A 251 6.42 8.98 5.70
CA VAL A 251 5.09 8.86 5.09
C VAL A 251 4.93 7.52 4.39
N ALA A 252 3.70 7.01 4.39
CA ALA A 252 3.35 5.80 3.67
C ALA A 252 3.39 6.03 2.16
N SER A 253 3.64 4.96 1.40
CA SER A 253 3.34 5.02 -0.03
C SER A 253 1.84 5.21 -0.24
N ILE A 254 1.47 5.77 -1.39
CA ILE A 254 0.09 6.16 -1.69
C ILE A 254 -0.91 5.03 -1.53
N PRO A 255 -0.65 3.78 -1.94
CA PRO A 255 -1.56 2.69 -1.69
C PRO A 255 -1.88 2.49 -0.22
N TRP A 256 -1.01 2.91 0.70
CA TRP A 256 -1.18 2.73 2.14
C TRP A 256 -1.53 4.02 2.88
N THR A 257 -1.77 5.11 2.14
CA THR A 257 -2.20 6.39 2.70
C THR A 257 -3.72 6.39 2.86
N TYR A 258 -4.20 6.58 4.08
CA TYR A 258 -5.62 6.58 4.41
C TYR A 258 -5.95 7.67 5.43
N GLY A 259 -7.23 7.97 5.60
CA GLY A 259 -7.74 9.02 6.47
C GLY A 259 -8.06 10.32 5.73
N GLY A 260 -8.79 11.20 6.42
CA GLY A 260 -9.22 12.49 5.86
C GLY A 260 -9.92 12.34 4.51
N ALA A 261 -9.35 12.98 3.48
CA ALA A 261 -9.87 12.95 2.10
C ALA A 261 -9.68 11.61 1.36
N CYS A 262 -8.82 10.72 1.85
CA CYS A 262 -8.54 9.40 1.23
C CYS A 262 -9.52 8.32 1.67
N GLY A 263 -10.47 8.63 2.55
CA GLY A 263 -11.42 7.65 3.09
C GLY A 263 -10.80 6.75 4.16
N PRO A 264 -11.56 5.78 4.68
CA PRO A 264 -11.11 4.91 5.75
C PRO A 264 -10.12 3.83 5.24
N ALA A 265 -9.22 3.37 6.11
CA ALA A 265 -8.26 2.32 5.75
C ALA A 265 -8.95 0.95 5.63
N PRO A 266 -8.80 0.20 4.53
CA PRO A 266 -9.42 -1.11 4.40
C PRO A 266 -8.93 -2.05 5.50
N PRO A 267 -9.70 -3.11 5.83
CA PRO A 267 -9.19 -4.17 6.69
C PRO A 267 -7.89 -4.76 6.12
N VAL A 268 -6.95 -5.14 6.98
CA VAL A 268 -5.70 -5.76 6.55
C VAL A 268 -5.36 -6.98 7.39
N LEU A 269 -4.71 -7.95 6.78
CA LEU A 269 -4.10 -9.06 7.49
C LEU A 269 -2.63 -8.77 7.71
N VAL A 270 -2.17 -9.05 8.91
CA VAL A 270 -0.78 -8.93 9.31
C VAL A 270 -0.29 -10.30 9.78
N GLY A 271 0.92 -10.67 9.37
CA GLY A 271 1.56 -11.87 9.89
C GLY A 271 3.08 -11.79 9.77
N ARG A 272 3.76 -12.81 10.31
CA ARG A 272 5.20 -12.95 10.22
C ARG A 272 5.61 -14.10 9.31
N SER A 273 6.63 -13.88 8.48
CA SER A 273 7.13 -14.92 7.57
C SER A 273 7.99 -16.00 8.26
N ASP A 274 8.40 -15.77 9.52
CA ASP A 274 9.14 -16.75 10.32
C ASP A 274 8.23 -17.78 11.03
N GLY A 275 6.91 -17.71 10.81
CA GLY A 275 5.93 -18.62 11.38
C GLY A 275 5.65 -18.40 12.87
N VAL A 276 6.24 -17.36 13.49
CA VAL A 276 6.01 -17.04 14.90
C VAL A 276 4.70 -16.26 15.03
N ALA A 277 3.84 -16.71 15.96
CA ALA A 277 2.59 -16.02 16.26
C ALA A 277 2.85 -14.58 16.72
N PHE A 278 2.13 -13.62 16.14
CA PHE A 278 2.24 -12.21 16.53
C PHE A 278 1.19 -11.87 17.58
N THR A 279 1.63 -11.57 18.80
CA THR A 279 0.72 -11.34 19.93
C THR A 279 0.23 -9.89 19.98
N LYS A 280 -0.80 -9.62 20.79
CA LYS A 280 -1.25 -8.25 21.08
C LYS A 280 -0.14 -7.40 21.71
N ASP A 281 0.68 -7.99 22.57
CA ASP A 281 1.80 -7.29 23.21
C ASP A 281 2.91 -6.97 22.20
N ASP A 282 3.17 -7.87 21.24
CA ASP A 282 4.08 -7.58 20.12
C ASP A 282 3.56 -6.42 19.27
N TRP A 283 2.27 -6.41 18.99
CA TRP A 283 1.63 -5.33 18.25
C TRP A 283 1.74 -3.98 18.95
N ALA A 284 1.42 -3.93 20.24
CA ALA A 284 1.52 -2.70 21.02
C ALA A 284 2.98 -2.18 21.08
N ALA A 285 3.95 -3.08 21.27
CA ALA A 285 5.36 -2.72 21.28
C ALA A 285 5.85 -2.16 19.94
N LEU A 286 5.37 -2.72 18.82
CA LEU A 286 5.71 -2.23 17.49
C LEU A 286 5.08 -0.88 17.21
N ASP A 287 3.79 -0.69 17.54
CA ASP A 287 3.09 0.58 17.34
C ASP A 287 3.75 1.73 18.12
N ASP A 288 4.11 1.48 19.39
CA ASP A 288 4.86 2.42 20.23
C ASP A 288 6.23 2.77 19.63
N PHE A 289 6.94 1.76 19.11
CA PHE A 289 8.23 1.97 18.47
C PHE A 289 8.09 2.81 17.18
N GLU A 290 7.14 2.47 16.33
CA GLU A 290 6.87 3.21 15.09
C GLU A 290 6.48 4.67 15.36
N MET A 291 5.63 4.92 16.36
CA MET A 291 5.33 6.29 16.80
C MET A 291 6.59 7.05 17.20
N THR A 292 7.41 6.43 18.05
CA THR A 292 8.68 7.04 18.51
C THR A 292 9.60 7.35 17.33
N MET A 293 9.66 6.46 16.34
CA MET A 293 10.53 6.64 15.17
C MET A 293 10.01 7.69 14.18
N LEU A 294 8.71 7.78 13.99
CA LEU A 294 8.09 8.70 13.02
C LEU A 294 8.04 10.15 13.51
N ASP A 295 7.81 10.36 14.81
CA ASP A 295 7.68 11.68 15.41
C ASP A 295 9.06 12.33 15.62
N ASP A 296 9.92 11.70 16.43
CA ASP A 296 11.19 12.29 16.89
C ASP A 296 12.44 11.46 16.51
N GLY A 297 12.24 10.32 15.86
CA GLY A 297 13.31 9.35 15.62
C GLY A 297 14.19 9.63 14.41
N PRO A 298 15.28 8.84 14.27
CA PRO A 298 16.15 8.91 13.10
C PRO A 298 15.41 8.47 11.83
N ARG A 299 15.65 9.18 10.72
CA ARG A 299 15.12 8.81 9.39
C ARG A 299 15.70 7.51 8.82
N SER A 300 16.78 7.00 9.40
CA SER A 300 17.35 5.70 9.05
C SER A 300 17.20 4.75 10.22
N VAL A 301 16.04 4.14 10.36
CA VAL A 301 15.74 3.18 11.42
C VAL A 301 16.56 1.90 11.21
N THR A 302 17.18 1.41 12.26
CA THR A 302 18.02 0.22 12.27
C THR A 302 17.65 -0.73 13.41
N ARG A 303 18.15 -1.97 13.36
CA ARG A 303 18.02 -2.91 14.47
C ARG A 303 18.57 -2.35 15.80
N ALA A 304 19.62 -1.53 15.76
CA ALA A 304 20.20 -0.96 16.97
C ALA A 304 19.23 -0.01 17.68
N ASP A 305 18.45 0.76 16.91
CA ASP A 305 17.42 1.67 17.44
C ASP A 305 16.32 0.88 18.14
N PHE A 306 15.90 -0.24 17.55
CA PHE A 306 14.92 -1.13 18.19
C PHE A 306 15.46 -1.79 19.46
N VAL A 307 16.75 -2.17 19.49
CA VAL A 307 17.38 -2.69 20.70
C VAL A 307 17.46 -1.62 21.80
N ALA A 308 17.73 -0.35 21.44
CA ALA A 308 17.72 0.76 22.38
C ALA A 308 16.31 0.99 22.96
N PHE A 309 15.28 0.99 22.10
CA PHE A 309 13.88 1.02 22.51
C PHE A 309 13.51 -0.17 23.41
N ALA A 310 13.91 -1.40 23.04
CA ALA A 310 13.64 -2.60 23.83
C ALA A 310 14.24 -2.50 25.24
N ARG A 311 15.43 -1.89 25.38
CA ARG A 311 16.08 -1.67 26.69
C ARG A 311 15.33 -0.67 27.58
N SER A 312 14.54 0.24 27.03
CA SER A 312 13.69 1.13 27.84
C SER A 312 12.38 0.46 28.29
N ARG A 313 12.08 -0.76 27.80
CA ARG A 313 10.84 -1.52 28.04
C ARG A 313 11.11 -2.88 28.70
N THR A 314 11.90 -2.89 29.77
CA THR A 314 12.34 -4.15 30.43
C THR A 314 11.22 -4.93 31.11
N ASP A 315 10.06 -4.31 31.32
CA ASP A 315 8.84 -4.91 31.86
C ASP A 315 7.91 -5.50 30.78
N SER A 316 8.24 -5.32 29.50
CA SER A 316 7.41 -5.79 28.40
C SER A 316 7.36 -7.32 28.30
N LYS A 317 6.17 -7.83 27.96
CA LYS A 317 5.92 -9.24 27.67
C LYS A 317 6.01 -9.57 26.18
N ALA A 318 6.21 -8.56 25.34
CA ALA A 318 6.30 -8.71 23.89
C ALA A 318 7.48 -9.60 23.50
N GLY A 319 7.20 -10.67 22.78
CA GLY A 319 8.21 -11.58 22.25
C GLY A 319 9.23 -10.87 21.35
N ILE A 320 8.82 -9.86 20.57
CA ILE A 320 9.74 -9.08 19.72
C ILE A 320 10.75 -8.27 20.54
N ILE A 321 10.36 -7.75 21.71
CA ILE A 321 11.27 -7.03 22.61
C ILE A 321 12.24 -8.03 23.25
N LEU A 322 11.72 -9.15 23.74
CA LEU A 322 12.55 -10.19 24.36
C LEU A 322 13.54 -10.80 23.36
N GLU A 323 13.14 -10.97 22.10
CA GLU A 323 14.01 -11.47 21.03
C GLU A 323 15.12 -10.47 20.68
N ALA A 324 14.80 -9.17 20.65
CA ALA A 324 15.83 -8.14 20.45
C ALA A 324 16.86 -8.08 21.57
N LEU A 325 16.45 -8.27 22.82
CA LEU A 325 17.34 -8.26 23.99
C LEU A 325 18.10 -9.58 24.15
N PHE A 326 17.45 -10.70 23.87
CA PHE A 326 17.94 -12.06 24.08
C PHE A 326 17.68 -12.90 22.83
N PRO A 327 18.44 -12.70 21.74
CA PRO A 327 18.23 -13.43 20.50
C PRO A 327 18.55 -14.92 20.68
N LYS A 328 17.93 -15.77 19.85
CA LYS A 328 18.19 -17.21 19.82
C LYS A 328 19.70 -17.49 19.69
N GLY A 329 20.20 -18.44 20.47
CA GLY A 329 21.61 -18.80 20.50
C GLY A 329 22.47 -17.93 21.43
N ARG A 330 21.95 -16.83 21.99
CA ARG A 330 22.69 -16.01 22.95
C ARG A 330 22.99 -16.80 24.22
N ALA A 331 24.26 -16.77 24.65
CA ALA A 331 24.67 -17.30 25.94
C ALA A 331 24.25 -16.35 27.08
N VAL A 332 23.68 -16.92 28.14
CA VAL A 332 23.17 -16.19 29.31
C VAL A 332 23.57 -16.87 30.61
N VAL A 333 23.64 -16.11 31.69
CA VAL A 333 23.76 -16.60 33.06
C VAL A 333 22.46 -16.30 33.80
N ILE A 334 21.91 -17.31 34.47
CA ILE A 334 20.71 -17.17 35.30
C ILE A 334 21.11 -16.64 36.68
N SER A 335 20.38 -15.66 37.21
CA SER A 335 20.64 -15.14 38.55
C SER A 335 19.39 -14.61 39.26
N GLY A 336 19.43 -14.57 40.59
CA GLY A 336 18.40 -13.94 41.42
C GLY A 336 17.05 -14.65 41.45
N LEU A 337 16.97 -15.94 41.11
CA LEU A 337 15.80 -16.78 41.32
C LEU A 337 15.65 -17.12 42.81
N GLN A 338 14.45 -16.95 43.36
CA GLN A 338 14.14 -17.24 44.77
C GLN A 338 13.64 -18.67 44.98
N SER A 339 12.84 -19.19 44.04
CA SER A 339 12.21 -20.51 44.15
C SER A 339 13.07 -21.66 43.60
N SER A 340 14.07 -21.34 42.78
CA SER A 340 14.91 -22.30 42.08
C SER A 340 16.36 -21.83 42.14
N THR A 341 16.89 -21.71 43.36
CA THR A 341 18.22 -21.14 43.62
C THR A 341 19.33 -21.99 43.03
N GLU A 342 19.09 -23.29 42.80
CA GLU A 342 20.01 -24.22 42.15
C GLU A 342 20.31 -23.86 40.69
N LEU A 343 19.46 -23.04 40.06
CA LEU A 343 19.68 -22.55 38.70
C LEU A 343 20.54 -21.28 38.65
N ASN A 344 20.71 -20.58 39.78
CA ASN A 344 21.50 -19.36 39.83
C ASN A 344 22.99 -19.68 39.58
N GLY A 345 23.63 -18.89 38.73
CA GLY A 345 25.02 -19.06 38.30
C GLY A 345 25.19 -20.03 37.12
N LEU A 346 24.16 -20.81 36.77
CA LEU A 346 24.25 -21.71 35.62
C LEU A 346 24.25 -20.92 34.30
N ARG A 347 25.12 -21.36 33.39
CA ARG A 347 25.18 -20.88 32.01
C ARG A 347 24.19 -21.65 31.15
N GLY A 348 23.50 -20.93 30.28
CA GLY A 348 22.58 -21.52 29.31
C GLY A 348 22.58 -20.76 27.99
N VAL A 349 21.79 -21.26 27.05
CA VAL A 349 21.63 -20.72 25.70
C VAL A 349 20.16 -20.43 25.45
N VAL A 350 19.85 -19.25 24.90
CA VAL A 350 18.48 -18.85 24.58
C VAL A 350 17.95 -19.69 23.41
N THR A 351 16.76 -20.24 23.60
CA THR A 351 16.12 -21.14 22.62
C THR A 351 15.41 -20.44 21.47
N GLY A 352 15.05 -19.16 21.66
CA GLY A 352 14.14 -18.43 20.77
C GLY A 352 12.66 -18.62 21.10
N ASN A 353 12.33 -19.34 22.18
CA ASN A 353 10.95 -19.45 22.67
C ASN A 353 10.67 -18.35 23.69
N TYR A 354 9.69 -17.50 23.39
CA TYR A 354 9.25 -16.40 24.24
C TYR A 354 7.78 -16.62 24.60
N THR A 355 7.47 -16.83 25.87
CA THR A 355 6.10 -17.18 26.30
C THR A 355 5.78 -16.45 27.59
N ASN A 356 4.68 -15.70 27.61
CA ASN A 356 4.19 -14.96 28.78
C ASN A 356 5.27 -14.07 29.43
N GLY A 357 6.05 -13.36 28.60
CA GLY A 357 7.13 -12.49 29.07
C GLY A 357 8.37 -13.23 29.61
N ARG A 358 8.49 -14.54 29.36
CA ARG A 358 9.63 -15.36 29.78
C ARG A 358 10.41 -15.89 28.59
N ILE A 359 11.70 -16.12 28.80
CA ILE A 359 12.66 -16.56 27.80
C ILE A 359 13.03 -18.01 28.10
N GLY A 360 12.87 -18.89 27.11
CA GLY A 360 13.31 -20.28 27.22
C GLY A 360 14.83 -20.41 27.11
N VAL A 361 15.47 -21.00 28.12
CA VAL A 361 16.92 -21.20 28.21
C VAL A 361 17.24 -22.69 28.34
N THR A 362 18.08 -23.22 27.45
CA THR A 362 18.65 -24.57 27.57
C THR A 362 19.91 -24.55 28.41
N ILE A 363 20.02 -25.46 29.36
CA ILE A 363 21.15 -25.59 30.30
C ILE A 363 21.78 -26.97 30.10
N ALA A 364 23.11 -27.05 30.06
CA ALA A 364 23.81 -28.32 29.91
C ALA A 364 23.40 -29.32 31.00
N GLY A 365 23.17 -30.58 30.62
CA GLY A 365 22.70 -31.64 31.53
C GLY A 365 21.20 -31.63 31.83
N ARG A 366 20.42 -30.68 31.32
CA ARG A 366 18.95 -30.69 31.41
C ARG A 366 18.32 -31.02 30.07
N THR A 367 17.28 -31.85 30.08
CA THR A 367 16.54 -32.26 28.87
C THR A 367 15.53 -31.21 28.40
N ALA A 368 14.93 -30.46 29.34
CA ALA A 368 13.95 -29.43 29.05
C ALA A 368 14.51 -28.02 29.26
N ALA A 369 14.07 -27.08 28.42
CA ALA A 369 14.37 -25.66 28.58
C ALA A 369 13.63 -25.07 29.80
N VAL A 370 14.26 -24.08 30.45
CA VAL A 370 13.69 -23.35 31.58
C VAL A 370 13.18 -21.99 31.13
N ALA A 371 11.95 -21.62 31.51
CA ALA A 371 11.38 -20.31 31.22
C ALA A 371 11.75 -19.27 32.29
N VAL A 372 12.69 -18.38 31.98
CA VAL A 372 13.29 -17.42 32.91
C VAL A 372 12.83 -16.00 32.58
N ALA A 373 12.56 -15.19 33.61
CA ALA A 373 12.22 -13.78 33.41
C ALA A 373 13.46 -12.98 32.91
N PRO A 374 13.28 -11.96 32.05
CA PRO A 374 14.40 -11.18 31.50
C PRO A 374 15.28 -10.54 32.59
N THR A 375 14.68 -10.08 33.69
CA THR A 375 15.40 -9.48 34.84
C THR A 375 16.27 -10.46 35.62
N LYS A 376 16.20 -11.76 35.30
CA LYS A 376 16.95 -12.85 35.94
C LYS A 376 17.99 -13.45 34.98
N LEU A 377 18.23 -12.78 33.85
CA LEU A 377 19.23 -13.18 32.87
C LEU A 377 20.27 -12.09 32.69
N GLN A 378 21.53 -12.49 32.66
CA GLN A 378 22.64 -11.64 32.29
C GLN A 378 23.24 -12.16 30.99
N SER A 379 23.39 -11.28 29.99
CA SER A 379 24.04 -11.65 28.73
C SER A 379 25.54 -11.87 28.99
N VAL A 380 26.06 -12.99 28.49
CA VAL A 380 27.51 -13.22 28.46
C VAL A 380 28.07 -12.45 27.25
N PRO A 381 29.17 -11.69 27.43
CA PRO A 381 29.84 -10.96 26.34
C PRO A 381 30.12 -11.83 25.12
#